data_AF-A0AA38U245-F1
#
_entry.id   AF-A0AA38U245-F1
#
_cell.length_a   1.000
_cell.length_b   1.000
_cell.length_c   1.000
_cell.angle_alpha   90.00
_cell.angle_beta   90.00
_cell.angle_gamma   90.00
#
_symmetry.space_group_name_H-M   'P 1'
#
loop_
_entity.id
_entity.type
_entity.pdbx_description
1 polymer ?
#
loop_
_entity_poly.entity_id
_entity_poly.type
_entity_poly.pdbx_seq_one_letter_code
_entity_poly.pdbx_strand_id
1 'polypeptide(L)'
;MLLEHVVVLLRDVDTRWSSTFLMVNCFLELYPAIECFIHSDPKLSSTTQLFTSTELEVLNDIREYLYTFHSIQELASAEKTPTLLIVLPLYEGLLEILELMRDRLPNLSQVIDVLLDQLREYINKARTTCIYALAMGKSFLIML
;
A
#
# COMPACT_ATOMS: atom_id res chain seq x y z
N MET A 1 -12.31 15.50 -19.37
CA MET A 1 -10.91 15.35 -19.79
C MET A 1 -10.39 14.10 -19.10
N LEU A 2 -10.52 12.95 -19.76
CA LEU A 2 -10.05 11.67 -19.23
C LEU A 2 -8.53 11.72 -19.31
N LEU A 3 -7.86 11.88 -18.16
CA LEU A 3 -6.43 11.61 -18.07
C LEU A 3 -6.29 10.10 -18.33
N GLU A 4 -5.83 9.73 -19.52
CA GLU A 4 -5.36 8.36 -19.76
C GLU A 4 -4.26 8.09 -18.74
N HIS A 5 -4.55 7.21 -17.78
CA HIS A 5 -3.56 6.74 -16.83
C HIS A 5 -2.56 5.87 -17.63
N VAL A 6 -1.42 6.46 -17.99
CA VAL A 6 -0.42 5.75 -18.79
C VAL A 6 0.31 4.77 -17.88
N VAL A 7 0.00 3.49 -18.05
CA VAL A 7 0.72 2.40 -17.39
C VAL A 7 2.14 2.32 -17.97
N VAL A 8 3.14 2.71 -17.20
CA VAL A 8 4.56 2.66 -17.58
C VAL A 8 5.33 1.67 -16.71
N LEU A 9 6.43 1.13 -17.26
CA LEU A 9 7.36 0.29 -16.50
C LEU A 9 8.07 1.16 -15.44
N LEU A 10 7.67 0.99 -14.18
CA LEU A 10 8.33 1.63 -13.06
C LEU A 10 9.59 0.83 -12.70
N ARG A 11 10.76 1.48 -12.78
CA ARG A 11 12.00 0.87 -12.28
C ARG A 11 11.95 0.82 -10.76
N ASP A 12 12.25 -0.35 -10.23
CA ASP A 12 12.38 -0.54 -8.79
C ASP A 12 13.52 0.33 -8.26
N VAL A 13 13.30 0.97 -7.12
CA VAL A 13 14.31 1.76 -6.42
C VAL A 13 14.42 1.13 -5.05
N ASP A 14 15.64 0.81 -4.61
CA ASP A 14 15.92 0.02 -3.39
C ASP A 14 15.18 0.51 -2.13
N THR A 15 14.78 1.78 -2.09
CA THR A 15 14.11 2.42 -0.96
C THR A 15 12.58 2.43 -1.04
N ARG A 16 11.96 1.86 -2.08
CA ARG A 16 10.51 1.96 -2.31
C ARG A 16 9.86 0.58 -2.22
N TRP A 17 9.36 0.21 -1.04
CA TRP A 17 8.72 -1.08 -0.75
C TRP A 17 7.32 -1.26 -1.39
N SER A 18 6.99 -0.46 -2.42
CA SER A 18 5.70 -0.46 -3.13
C SER A 18 5.70 -1.30 -4.42
N SER A 19 6.81 -1.97 -4.76
CA SER A 19 6.93 -2.72 -6.03
C SER A 19 5.84 -3.78 -6.20
N THR A 20 5.52 -4.53 -5.14
CA THR A 20 4.43 -5.52 -5.16
C THR A 20 3.07 -4.86 -5.41
N PHE A 21 2.77 -3.73 -4.75
CA PHE A 21 1.53 -2.99 -4.99
C PHE A 21 1.41 -2.55 -6.45
N LEU A 22 2.46 -1.93 -6.98
CA LEU A 22 2.49 -1.40 -8.34
C LEU A 22 2.34 -2.51 -9.39
N MET A 23 2.99 -3.65 -9.17
CA MET A 23 2.86 -4.84 -10.02
C MET A 23 1.42 -5.35 -10.04
N VAL A 24 0.82 -5.54 -8.87
CA VAL A 24 -0.55 -6.05 -8.75
C VAL A 24 -1.55 -5.07 -9.35
N ASN A 25 -1.41 -3.77 -9.07
CA ASN A 25 -2.28 -2.74 -9.63
C ASN A 25 -2.21 -2.71 -11.16
N CYS A 26 -0.99 -2.69 -11.72
CA CYS A 26 -0.76 -2.73 -13.16
C CYS A 26 -1.34 -4.00 -13.80
N PHE A 27 -1.12 -5.15 -13.19
CA PHE A 27 -1.66 -6.42 -13.68
C PHE A 27 -3.20 -6.39 -13.74
N LEU A 28 -3.86 -5.97 -12.66
CA LEU A 28 -5.33 -5.88 -12.62
C LEU A 28 -5.88 -4.86 -13.63
N GLU A 29 -5.19 -3.73 -13.84
CA GLU A 29 -5.56 -2.71 -14.83
C GLU A 29 -5.44 -3.25 -16.27
N LEU A 30 -4.40 -4.03 -16.55
CA LEU A 30 -4.15 -4.61 -17.88
C LEU A 30 -4.86 -5.94 -18.12
N TYR A 31 -5.43 -6.57 -17.09
CA TYR A 31 -5.98 -7.92 -17.18
C TYR A 31 -7.02 -8.11 -18.30
N PRO A 32 -7.98 -7.18 -18.55
CA PRO A 32 -8.91 -7.32 -19.67
C PRO A 32 -8.21 -7.35 -21.05
N ALA A 33 -7.13 -6.60 -21.21
CA ALA A 33 -6.34 -6.60 -22.43
C ALA A 33 -5.51 -7.89 -22.56
N ILE A 34 -5.00 -8.41 -21.44
CA ILE A 34 -4.29 -9.71 -21.38
C ILE A 34 -5.23 -10.84 -21.79
N GLU A 35 -6.46 -10.88 -21.27
CA GLU A 35 -7.46 -11.88 -21.69
C GLU A 35 -7.78 -11.79 -23.18
N CYS A 36 -8.06 -10.58 -23.69
CA CYS A 36 -8.35 -10.38 -25.11
C CYS A 36 -7.18 -10.82 -26.00
N PHE A 37 -5.95 -10.48 -25.59
CA PHE A 37 -4.73 -10.87 -26.30
C PHE A 37 -4.55 -12.40 -26.33
N ILE A 38 -4.70 -13.07 -25.18
CA ILE A 38 -4.59 -14.55 -25.09
C ILE A 38 -5.66 -15.23 -25.93
N HIS A 39 -6.89 -14.72 -25.91
CA HIS A 39 -8.00 -15.25 -26.72
C HIS A 39 -7.84 -14.99 -28.23
N SER A 40 -7.08 -13.96 -28.62
CA SER A 40 -6.82 -13.65 -30.03
C SER A 40 -5.81 -14.60 -30.70
N ASP A 41 -4.96 -15.28 -29.92
CA ASP A 41 -3.99 -16.25 -30.41
C ASP A 41 -4.35 -17.68 -29.94
N PRO A 42 -4.80 -18.57 -30.86
CA PRO A 42 -5.15 -19.96 -30.53
C PRO A 42 -4.02 -20.74 -29.84
N LYS A 43 -2.75 -20.42 -30.13
CA LYS A 43 -1.60 -21.06 -29.50
C LYS A 43 -1.51 -20.65 -28.03
N LEU A 44 -1.60 -19.35 -27.73
CA LEU A 44 -1.60 -18.87 -26.34
C LEU A 44 -2.81 -19.40 -25.57
N SER A 45 -4.01 -19.31 -26.14
CA SER A 45 -5.24 -19.83 -25.53
C SER A 45 -5.13 -21.29 -25.07
N SER A 46 -4.37 -22.12 -25.79
CA SER A 46 -4.18 -23.54 -25.45
C SER A 46 -3.11 -23.81 -24.38
N THR A 47 -2.24 -22.84 -24.11
CA THR A 47 -1.06 -23.01 -23.24
C THR A 47 -1.06 -22.12 -22.00
N THR A 48 -1.83 -21.04 -22.00
CA THR A 48 -1.86 -20.05 -20.93
C THR A 48 -3.07 -20.27 -20.03
N GLN A 49 -2.83 -20.42 -18.73
CA GLN A 49 -3.88 -20.43 -17.73
C GLN A 49 -4.21 -19.00 -17.33
N LEU A 50 -5.45 -18.58 -17.61
CA LEU A 50 -6.02 -17.31 -17.15
C LEU A 50 -6.41 -17.41 -15.67
N PHE A 51 -6.47 -16.25 -15.01
CA PHE A 51 -6.97 -16.16 -13.65
C PHE A 51 -8.49 -16.36 -13.65
N THR A 52 -8.98 -17.08 -12.65
CA THR A 52 -10.40 -17.20 -12.38
C THR A 52 -10.94 -15.92 -11.73
N SER A 53 -12.26 -15.72 -11.76
CA SER A 53 -12.92 -14.60 -11.05
C SER A 53 -12.50 -14.53 -9.58
N THR A 54 -12.45 -15.68 -8.91
CA THR A 54 -12.07 -15.76 -7.50
C THR A 54 -10.60 -15.38 -7.28
N GLU A 55 -9.68 -15.79 -8.16
CA GLU A 55 -8.27 -15.38 -8.03
C GLU A 55 -8.10 -13.88 -8.28
N LEU A 56 -8.88 -13.29 -9.19
CA LEU A 56 -8.90 -11.83 -9.41
C LEU A 56 -9.49 -11.07 -8.21
N GLU A 57 -10.53 -11.61 -7.58
CA GLU A 57 -11.12 -11.06 -6.35
C GLU A 57 -10.09 -11.07 -5.21
N VAL A 58 -9.42 -12.21 -4.97
CA VAL A 58 -8.35 -12.31 -3.97
C VAL A 58 -7.21 -11.34 -4.27
N LEU A 59 -6.83 -11.22 -5.54
CA LEU A 59 -5.78 -10.29 -5.95
C LEU A 59 -6.21 -8.82 -5.75
N ASN A 60 -7.49 -8.52 -5.89
CA ASN A 60 -8.05 -7.21 -5.60
C ASN A 60 -8.07 -6.91 -4.09
N ASP A 61 -8.37 -7.89 -3.24
CA ASP A 61 -8.25 -7.77 -1.78
C ASP A 61 -6.79 -7.45 -1.38
N ILE A 62 -5.84 -8.15 -1.99
CA ILE A 62 -4.40 -7.90 -1.79
C ILE A 62 -4.02 -6.50 -2.29
N ARG A 63 -4.57 -6.05 -3.43
CA ARG A 63 -4.36 -4.69 -3.94
C ARG A 63 -4.82 -3.65 -2.93
N GLU A 64 -6.02 -3.80 -2.37
CA GLU A 64 -6.55 -2.87 -1.36
C GLU A 64 -5.66 -2.85 -0.11
N TYR A 65 -5.27 -4.03 0.39
CA TYR A 65 -4.33 -4.17 1.50
C TYR A 65 -3.00 -3.42 1.25
N LEU A 66 -2.38 -3.65 0.10
CA LEU A 66 -1.09 -3.04 -0.22
C LEU A 66 -1.19 -1.53 -0.52
N TYR A 67 -2.34 -1.07 -1.05
CA TYR A 67 -2.58 0.34 -1.34
C TYR A 67 -2.52 1.22 -0.08
N THR A 68 -2.99 0.69 1.05
CA THR A 68 -2.92 1.39 2.35
C THR A 68 -1.48 1.77 2.70
N PHE A 69 -0.54 0.83 2.59
CA PHE A 69 0.89 1.11 2.87
C PHE A 69 1.52 2.00 1.83
N HIS A 70 1.17 1.81 0.56
CA HIS A 70 1.64 2.67 -0.52
C HIS A 70 1.26 4.13 -0.27
N SER A 71 0.00 4.38 0.09
CA SER A 71 -0.52 5.74 0.37
C SER A 71 0.20 6.39 1.55
N ILE A 72 0.42 5.62 2.62
CA ILE A 72 1.14 6.06 3.82
C ILE A 72 2.59 6.39 3.53
N GLN A 73 3.26 5.56 2.73
CA GLN A 73 4.64 5.80 2.30
C GLN A 73 4.73 7.07 1.46
N GLU A 74 3.83 7.28 0.50
CA GLU A 74 3.82 8.48 -0.34
C GLU A 74 3.57 9.73 0.51
N LEU A 75 2.66 9.67 1.49
CA LEU A 75 2.42 10.77 2.42
C LEU A 75 3.68 11.07 3.27
N ALA A 76 4.34 10.04 3.81
CA ALA A 76 5.56 10.20 4.59
C ALA A 76 6.74 10.73 3.76
N SER A 77 6.78 10.40 2.47
CA SER A 77 7.85 10.77 1.54
C SER A 77 7.62 12.13 0.86
N ALA A 78 6.39 12.62 0.83
CA ALA A 78 6.04 13.93 0.27
C ALA A 78 6.50 15.09 1.16
N GLU A 79 6.70 14.83 2.46
CA GLU A 79 7.15 15.83 3.42
C GLU A 79 8.59 16.28 3.16
N LYS A 80 8.77 17.61 3.01
CA LYS A 80 10.10 18.25 2.97
C LYS A 80 10.65 18.54 4.38
N THR A 81 9.81 18.40 5.38
CA THR A 81 10.06 18.59 6.82
C THR A 81 10.54 17.28 7.47
N PRO A 82 11.18 17.30 8.66
CA PRO A 82 11.65 16.08 9.30
C PRO A 82 10.49 15.10 9.51
N THR A 83 10.54 13.96 8.80
CA THR A 83 9.52 12.88 8.79
C THR A 83 9.12 12.44 10.21
N LEU A 84 10.03 12.60 11.18
CA LEU A 84 9.80 12.25 12.57
C LEU A 84 8.61 12.97 13.24
N LEU A 85 8.26 14.18 12.78
CA LEU A 85 7.09 14.93 13.25
C LEU A 85 5.77 14.21 12.95
N ILE A 86 5.66 13.65 11.76
CA ILE A 86 4.40 13.14 11.21
C ILE A 86 4.25 11.63 11.36
N VAL A 87 5.34 10.90 11.63
CA VAL A 87 5.34 9.43 11.68
C VAL A 87 4.38 8.88 12.74
N LEU A 88 4.35 9.44 13.96
CA LEU A 88 3.46 8.95 15.01
C LEU A 88 1.98 9.15 14.67
N PRO A 89 1.51 10.37 14.31
CA PRO A 89 0.14 10.56 13.84
C PRO A 89 -0.24 9.67 12.66
N LEU A 90 0.70 9.47 11.72
CA LEU A 90 0.47 8.66 10.53
C LEU A 90 0.32 7.17 10.87
N TYR A 91 1.10 6.67 11.83
CA TYR A 91 0.96 5.30 12.33
C TYR A 91 -0.29 5.09 13.17
N GLU A 92 -0.73 6.10 13.93
CA GLU A 92 -2.01 6.05 14.64
C GLU A 92 -3.19 5.99 13.65
N GLY A 93 -3.16 6.81 12.59
CA GLY A 93 -4.16 6.71 11.52
C GLY A 93 -4.11 5.38 10.77
N LEU A 94 -2.91 4.80 10.56
CA LEU A 94 -2.76 3.47 9.98
C LEU A 94 -3.43 2.39 10.83
N LEU A 95 -3.35 2.46 12.17
CA LEU A 95 -4.04 1.51 13.04
C LEU A 95 -5.55 1.52 12.80
N GLU A 96 -6.17 2.70 12.74
CA GLU A 96 -7.61 2.84 12.51
C GLU A 96 -8.01 2.27 11.14
N ILE A 97 -7.22 2.55 10.10
CA ILE A 97 -7.45 2.02 8.75
C ILE A 97 -7.37 0.49 8.77
N LEU A 98 -6.34 -0.08 9.42
CA LEU A 98 -6.15 -1.53 9.49
C LEU A 98 -7.26 -2.22 10.27
N GLU A 99 -7.75 -1.64 11.36
CA GLU A 99 -8.90 -2.16 12.11
C GLU A 99 -10.16 -2.23 11.22
N LEU A 100 -10.45 -1.16 10.46
CA LEU A 100 -11.57 -1.16 9.50
C LEU A 100 -11.37 -2.14 8.33
N MET A 101 -10.12 -2.34 7.89
CA MET A 101 -9.81 -3.29 6.82
C MET A 101 -9.91 -4.74 7.27
N ARG A 102 -9.58 -5.04 8.54
CA ARG A 102 -9.73 -6.39 9.10
C ARG A 102 -11.14 -6.93 8.93
N ASP A 103 -12.15 -6.08 9.17
CA ASP A 103 -13.56 -6.44 9.06
C ASP A 103 -14.01 -6.61 7.60
N ARG A 104 -13.39 -5.87 6.67
CA ARG A 104 -13.72 -5.91 5.24
C ARG A 104 -13.02 -7.04 4.48
N LEU A 105 -11.82 -7.42 4.91
CA LEU A 105 -10.95 -8.39 4.25
C LEU A 105 -10.73 -9.62 5.17
N PRO A 106 -11.75 -10.46 5.39
CA PRO A 106 -11.68 -11.56 6.36
C PRO A 106 -10.56 -12.56 6.04
N ASN A 107 -10.26 -12.78 4.76
CA ASN A 107 -9.17 -13.65 4.31
C ASN A 107 -7.77 -13.13 4.70
N LEU A 108 -7.64 -11.82 4.92
CA LEU A 108 -6.41 -11.16 5.34
C LEU A 108 -6.41 -10.80 6.84
N SER A 109 -7.49 -11.09 7.57
CA SER A 109 -7.65 -10.72 8.97
C SER A 109 -6.48 -11.16 9.86
N GLN A 110 -5.99 -12.38 9.67
CA GLN A 110 -4.84 -12.90 10.43
C GLN A 110 -3.55 -12.10 10.16
N VAL A 111 -3.32 -11.73 8.91
CA VAL A 111 -2.15 -10.93 8.50
C VAL A 111 -2.28 -9.52 9.07
N ILE A 112 -3.48 -8.95 9.02
CA ILE A 112 -3.79 -7.62 9.57
C ILE A 112 -3.61 -7.61 11.09
N ASP A 113 -4.03 -8.65 11.81
CA ASP A 113 -3.86 -8.77 13.26
C ASP A 113 -2.38 -8.78 13.67
N VAL A 114 -1.56 -9.58 12.99
CA VAL A 114 -0.10 -9.61 13.23
C VAL A 114 0.50 -8.22 13.03
N LEU A 115 0.08 -7.52 11.99
CA LEU A 115 0.58 -6.19 11.69
C LEU A 115 0.11 -5.14 12.72
N LEU A 116 -1.15 -5.19 13.16
CA LEU A 116 -1.68 -4.32 14.20
C LEU A 116 -0.85 -4.45 15.49
N ASP A 117 -0.50 -5.68 15.87
CA ASP A 117 0.32 -5.94 17.05
C ASP A 117 1.74 -5.35 16.90
N GLN A 118 2.38 -5.56 15.75
CA GLN A 118 3.70 -4.99 15.44
C GLN A 118 3.68 -3.45 15.46
N LEU A 119 2.64 -2.84 14.88
CA LEU A 119 2.52 -1.39 14.81
C LEU A 119 2.27 -0.78 16.19
N ARG A 120 1.43 -1.41 17.02
CA ARG A 120 1.22 -1.01 18.42
C ARG A 120 2.51 -1.10 19.23
N GLU A 121 3.28 -2.18 19.07
CA GLU A 121 4.57 -2.34 19.72
C GLU A 121 5.54 -1.21 19.33
N TYR A 122 5.61 -0.88 18.04
CA TYR A 122 6.45 0.21 17.55
C TYR A 122 6.01 1.57 18.12
N ILE A 123 4.71 1.90 18.08
CA ILE A 123 4.18 3.17 18.61
C ILE A 123 4.49 3.29 20.10
N ASN A 124 4.29 2.21 20.87
CA ASN A 124 4.61 2.19 22.30
C ASN A 124 6.10 2.46 22.54
N LYS A 125 6.99 1.83 21.79
CA LYS A 125 8.44 2.10 21.86
C LYS A 125 8.75 3.55 21.50
N ALA A 126 8.21 4.06 20.40
CA ALA A 126 8.44 5.42 19.94
C ALA A 126 8.03 6.47 20.99
N ARG A 127 6.87 6.29 21.64
CA ARG A 127 6.36 7.16 22.71
C ARG A 127 7.23 7.21 23.96
N THR A 128 8.06 6.20 24.22
CA THR A 128 9.01 6.25 25.36
C THR A 128 10.22 7.13 25.09
N THR A 129 10.47 7.51 23.84
CA THR A 129 11.62 8.33 23.46
C THR A 129 11.23 9.81 23.33
N CYS A 130 12.01 10.70 23.96
CA CYS A 130 11.74 12.14 23.91
C CYS A 130 11.99 12.77 22.53
N ILE A 131 12.65 12.05 21.61
CA ILE A 131 13.04 12.58 20.29
C ILE A 131 11.79 12.92 19.45
N TYR A 132 10.75 12.08 19.49
CA TYR A 132 9.49 12.36 18.80
C TYR A 132 8.78 13.58 19.40
N ALA A 133 8.75 13.69 20.74
CA ALA A 133 8.17 14.85 21.41
C ALA A 133 8.94 16.15 21.08
N LEU A 134 10.27 16.10 20.98
CA LEU A 134 11.10 17.23 20.58
C LEU A 134 10.88 17.63 19.12
N ALA A 135 10.77 16.65 18.21
CA ALA A 135 10.44 16.90 16.81
C ALA A 135 9.05 17.54 16.66
N MET A 136 8.06 17.04 17.41
CA MET A 136 6.71 17.60 17.48
C MET A 136 6.67 19.02 18.04
N GLY A 137 7.37 19.27 19.15
CA GLY A 137 7.42 20.60 19.76
C GLY A 137 8.18 21.64 18.93
N LYS A 138 9.27 21.26 18.23
CA LYS A 138 10.06 22.20 17.41
C LYS A 138 9.30 22.69 16.18
N SER A 139 8.46 21.86 15.56
CA SER A 139 7.63 22.28 14.42
C SER A 139 6.70 23.43 14.79
N PHE A 140 6.15 23.41 16.01
CA PHE A 140 5.29 24.47 16.54
C PHE A 140 6.02 25.81 16.74
N LEU A 141 7.33 25.79 16.95
CA LEU A 141 8.18 26.98 17.12
C LEU A 141 8.71 27.55 15.80
N ILE A 142 8.71 26.78 14.70
CA ILE A 142 9.17 27.23 13.37
C ILE A 142 8.00 27.80 12.54
N MET A 143 6.75 27.51 12.92
CA MET A 143 5.53 28.08 12.32
C MET A 143 5.04 29.39 12.99
N LEU A 144 5.79 29.92 13.96
CA LEU A 144 5.59 31.22 14.62
C LEU A 144 6.67 32.21 14.16
#